data_AF-A0A810A3R5-F1
#
_entry.id   AF-A0A810A3R5-F1
#
_cell.length_a   1.000
_cell.length_b   1.000
_cell.length_c   1.000
_cell.angle_alpha   90.00
_cell.angle_beta   90.00
_cell.angle_gamma   90.00
#
_symmetry.space_group_name_H-M   'P 1'
#
loop_
_entity.id
_entity.type
_entity.pdbx_description
1 polymer ?
#
loop_
_entity_poly.entity_id
_entity_poly.type
_entity_poly.pdbx_seq_one_letter_code
_entity_poly.pdbx_strand_id
1 'polypeptide(L)'
;MLFSSAGHAREFKDVTAEGSTRTQSVRFTGITGGEHSGSFQPDAITIESLDGEVLRTWRNPSLAFPEASAPALADELHLVFFCGVAIWNYLTIPFLLAHPDVVLEELSPWSEGTETWRRLRAQFPAHLITLAPEQIFYFDQSALQRRTDHDLFGMKVAHYSWAHDNFAGIVVPTLRRVQTLQADGTVIARPVLMDVEIFDAVFE
;
A
#
# COMPACT_ATOMS: atom_id res chain seq x y z
N MET A 1 15.71 1.55 4.47
CA MET A 1 14.31 1.60 4.01
C MET A 1 14.30 2.05 2.56
N LEU A 2 13.35 1.53 1.78
CA LEU A 2 13.15 1.72 0.34
C LEU A 2 13.19 3.20 -0.05
N PHE A 3 12.50 4.05 0.71
CA PHE A 3 12.48 5.50 0.47
C PHE A 3 13.82 6.17 0.80
N SER A 4 14.53 5.71 1.83
CA SER A 4 15.88 6.23 2.13
C SER A 4 16.87 5.92 1.02
N SER A 5 16.78 4.74 0.39
CA SER A 5 17.60 4.41 -0.79
C SER A 5 17.20 5.19 -2.05
N ALA A 6 15.97 5.72 -2.11
CA ALA A 6 15.48 6.55 -3.21
C ALA A 6 15.73 8.06 -3.00
N GLY A 7 16.27 8.47 -1.84
CA GLY A 7 16.51 9.90 -1.51
C GLY A 7 15.40 10.56 -0.68
N HIS A 8 14.31 9.85 -0.41
CA HIS A 8 13.03 10.40 0.08
C HIS A 8 12.71 10.03 1.52
N ALA A 9 13.74 9.90 2.36
CA ALA A 9 13.61 9.36 3.71
C ALA A 9 12.60 10.10 4.62
N ARG A 10 12.18 11.32 4.26
CA ARG A 10 11.24 12.15 5.04
C ARG A 10 10.08 12.73 4.24
N GLU A 11 9.96 12.45 2.95
CA GLU A 11 8.95 13.13 2.11
C GLU A 11 7.51 12.78 2.49
N PHE A 12 7.28 11.59 3.05
CA PHE A 12 5.98 11.12 3.53
C PHE A 12 5.91 11.03 5.05
N LYS A 13 6.72 11.83 5.75
CA LYS A 13 6.65 11.91 7.20
C LYS A 13 5.59 12.92 7.61
N ASP A 14 4.68 12.52 8.49
CA ASP A 14 3.66 13.38 9.10
C ASP A 14 2.72 14.04 8.05
N VAL A 15 2.30 13.27 7.03
CA VAL A 15 1.39 13.72 5.97
C VAL A 15 -0.07 13.38 6.27
N THR A 16 -0.99 14.20 5.74
CA THR A 16 -2.43 13.87 5.74
C THR A 16 -2.80 13.23 4.40
N ALA A 17 -3.61 12.18 4.42
CA ALA A 17 -4.11 11.51 3.22
C ALA A 17 -5.64 11.51 3.21
N GLU A 18 -6.24 12.02 2.15
CA GLU A 18 -7.69 12.09 1.95
C GLU A 18 -8.06 11.37 0.66
N GLY A 19 -9.18 10.66 0.61
CA GLY A 19 -9.52 9.87 -0.57
C GLY A 19 -10.92 9.27 -0.51
N SER A 20 -11.23 8.47 -1.54
CA SER A 20 -12.53 7.82 -1.67
C SER A 20 -12.39 6.31 -1.45
N THR A 21 -13.33 5.70 -0.72
CA THR A 21 -13.42 4.24 -0.62
C THR A 21 -14.07 3.60 -1.85
N ARG A 22 -14.70 4.40 -2.72
CA ARG A 22 -15.46 3.95 -3.90
C ARG A 22 -14.70 4.13 -5.22
N THR A 23 -13.78 5.09 -5.25
CA THR A 23 -12.96 5.41 -6.42
C THR A 23 -11.50 5.44 -6.01
N GLN A 24 -10.62 4.87 -6.84
CA GLN A 24 -9.19 4.78 -6.55
C GLN A 24 -8.56 6.17 -6.54
N SER A 25 -8.52 6.81 -5.39
CA SER A 25 -8.07 8.19 -5.26
C SER A 25 -7.54 8.46 -3.86
N VAL A 26 -6.40 9.13 -3.80
CA VAL A 26 -5.78 9.62 -2.58
C VAL A 26 -5.08 10.94 -2.90
N ARG A 27 -5.29 11.96 -2.07
CA ARG A 27 -4.52 13.20 -2.06
C ARG A 27 -3.74 13.27 -0.76
N PHE A 28 -2.43 13.39 -0.88
CA PHE A 28 -1.54 13.69 0.22
C PHE A 28 -1.34 15.19 0.34
N THR A 29 -1.48 15.72 1.55
CA THR A 29 -1.14 17.10 1.89
C THR A 29 0.08 17.11 2.79
N GLY A 30 1.07 17.94 2.45
CA GLY A 30 2.29 18.12 3.25
C GLY A 30 3.46 17.22 2.86
N ILE A 31 3.48 16.72 1.61
CA ILE A 31 4.64 15.98 1.09
C ILE A 31 5.84 16.92 0.93
N THR A 32 7.04 16.34 0.76
CA THR A 32 8.27 17.11 0.51
C THR A 32 8.54 18.12 1.63
N GLY A 33 8.36 17.68 2.87
CA GLY A 33 8.59 18.52 4.05
C GLY A 33 7.54 19.61 4.28
N GLY A 34 6.35 19.46 3.69
CA GLY A 34 5.25 20.41 3.85
C GLY A 34 5.08 21.40 2.71
N GLU A 35 5.89 21.30 1.64
CA GLU A 35 5.89 22.28 0.54
C GLU A 35 4.86 21.98 -0.54
N HIS A 36 4.49 20.70 -0.72
CA HIS A 36 3.60 20.29 -1.80
C HIS A 36 2.45 19.38 -1.33
N SER A 37 1.48 19.20 -2.22
CA SER A 37 0.51 18.11 -2.18
C SER A 37 0.75 17.17 -3.36
N GLY A 38 0.38 15.89 -3.20
CA GLY A 38 0.48 14.89 -4.25
C GLY A 38 -0.85 14.15 -4.39
N SER A 39 -1.40 14.08 -5.60
CA SER A 39 -2.66 13.37 -5.84
C SER A 39 -2.44 12.13 -6.70
N PHE A 40 -3.03 11.02 -6.28
CA PHE A 40 -3.22 9.79 -7.04
C PHE A 40 -4.67 9.71 -7.50
N GLN A 41 -4.87 9.56 -8.81
CA GLN A 41 -6.08 9.10 -9.48
C GLN A 41 -5.69 8.13 -10.61
N PRO A 42 -6.60 7.30 -11.14
CA PRO A 42 -6.24 6.28 -12.13
C PRO A 42 -5.79 6.85 -13.46
N ASP A 43 -6.26 8.04 -13.80
CA ASP A 43 -5.98 8.75 -15.05
C ASP A 43 -4.83 9.75 -14.92
N ALA A 44 -4.51 10.21 -13.71
CA ALA A 44 -3.43 11.17 -13.50
C ALA A 44 -2.84 11.14 -12.09
N ILE A 45 -1.53 11.40 -12.04
CA ILE A 45 -0.78 11.72 -10.82
C ILE A 45 -0.33 13.17 -10.91
N THR A 46 -0.51 13.94 -9.84
CA THR A 46 -0.11 15.36 -9.79
C THR A 46 0.78 15.65 -8.61
N ILE A 47 1.68 16.63 -8.79
CA ILE A 47 2.30 17.39 -7.71
C ILE A 47 1.73 18.80 -7.78
N GLU A 48 1.26 19.31 -6.65
CA GLU A 48 0.55 20.57 -6.51
C GLU A 48 1.24 21.46 -5.47
N SER A 49 1.20 22.78 -5.70
CA SER A 49 1.52 23.75 -4.65
C SER A 49 0.46 23.72 -3.53
N LEU A 50 0.78 24.30 -2.38
CA LEU A 50 -0.20 24.44 -1.29
C LEU A 50 -1.42 25.29 -1.69
N ASP A 51 -1.26 26.21 -2.65
CA ASP A 51 -2.33 27.06 -3.18
C ASP A 51 -3.17 26.34 -4.26
N GLY A 52 -2.86 25.07 -4.56
CA GLY A 52 -3.61 24.23 -5.50
C GLY A 52 -3.19 24.36 -6.97
N GLU A 53 -2.06 25.01 -7.26
CA GLU A 53 -1.52 25.05 -8.62
C GLU A 53 -0.87 23.69 -8.97
N VAL A 54 -1.23 23.10 -10.09
CA VAL A 54 -0.61 21.86 -10.58
C VAL A 54 0.76 22.17 -11.17
N LEU A 55 1.81 21.74 -10.48
CA LEU A 55 3.21 21.97 -10.85
C LEU A 55 3.71 20.89 -11.83
N ARG A 56 3.27 19.65 -11.63
CA ARG A 56 3.67 18.49 -12.44
C ARG A 56 2.49 17.54 -12.63
N THR A 57 2.47 16.82 -13.75
CA THR A 57 1.44 15.82 -14.04
C THR A 57 2.03 14.63 -14.79
N TRP A 58 1.62 13.42 -14.38
CA TRP A 58 1.81 12.19 -15.14
C TRP A 58 0.44 11.60 -15.49
N ARG A 59 0.11 11.56 -16.78
CA ARG A 59 -1.18 11.05 -17.28
C ARG A 59 -1.11 9.57 -17.62
N ASN A 60 -2.23 8.86 -17.42
CA ASN A 60 -2.41 7.43 -17.62
C ASN A 60 -1.28 6.62 -16.96
N PRO A 61 -1.11 6.76 -15.62
CA PRO A 61 -0.07 6.04 -14.91
C PRO A 61 -0.28 4.53 -15.04
N SER A 62 0.82 3.80 -15.08
CA SER A 62 0.79 2.34 -15.01
C SER A 62 1.90 1.85 -14.10
N LEU A 63 1.64 0.78 -13.36
CA LEU A 63 2.64 0.11 -12.51
C LEU A 63 3.65 -0.71 -13.34
N ALA A 64 3.97 -0.28 -14.57
CA ALA A 64 5.04 -0.86 -15.36
C ALA A 64 6.38 -0.34 -14.82
N PHE A 65 6.80 -0.83 -13.66
CA PHE A 65 8.11 -0.51 -13.11
C PHE A 65 9.16 -1.36 -13.83
N PRO A 66 10.21 -0.73 -14.41
CA PRO A 66 11.39 -1.48 -14.85
C PRO A 66 11.97 -2.29 -13.67
N GLU A 67 12.66 -3.40 -13.96
CA GLU A 67 13.24 -4.35 -12.99
C GLU A 67 14.31 -3.76 -12.01
N ALA A 68 14.35 -2.44 -11.80
CA ALA A 68 15.17 -1.78 -10.79
C ALA A 68 14.34 -0.70 -10.05
N SER A 69 13.96 -1.01 -8.81
CA SER A 69 12.98 -0.28 -7.99
C SER A 69 13.46 1.03 -7.36
N ALA A 70 14.72 1.11 -6.92
CA ALA A 70 15.22 2.28 -6.21
C ALA A 70 15.32 3.55 -7.08
N PRO A 71 15.74 3.49 -8.37
CA PRO A 71 15.73 4.65 -9.25
C PRO A 71 14.32 5.15 -9.60
N ALA A 72 13.35 4.24 -9.73
CA ALA A 72 11.98 4.62 -10.13
C ALA A 72 11.27 5.43 -9.04
N LEU A 73 11.49 5.09 -7.77
CA LEU A 73 10.91 5.86 -6.65
C LEU A 73 11.66 7.18 -6.37
N ALA A 74 12.78 7.45 -7.02
CA ALA A 74 13.46 8.74 -6.90
C ALA A 74 12.66 9.88 -7.56
N ASP A 75 11.78 9.57 -8.51
CA ASP A 75 10.84 10.54 -9.06
C ASP A 75 9.61 10.70 -8.16
N GLU A 76 9.35 11.95 -7.75
CA GLU A 76 8.26 12.30 -6.82
C GLU A 76 6.87 11.87 -7.32
N LEU A 77 6.59 11.91 -8.64
CA LEU A 77 5.29 11.44 -9.18
C LEU A 77 5.16 9.92 -9.02
N HIS A 78 6.23 9.16 -9.26
CA HIS A 78 6.22 7.72 -9.04
C HIS A 78 6.09 7.37 -7.55
N LEU A 79 6.69 8.18 -6.67
CA LEU A 79 6.54 8.02 -5.23
C LEU A 79 5.10 8.28 -4.79
N VAL A 80 4.48 9.39 -5.21
CA VAL A 80 3.07 9.70 -4.93
C VAL A 80 2.16 8.60 -5.45
N PHE A 81 2.42 8.09 -6.66
CA PHE A 81 1.67 6.97 -7.22
C PHE A 81 1.78 5.72 -6.34
N PHE A 82 2.99 5.31 -5.99
CA PHE A 82 3.23 4.13 -5.16
C PHE A 82 2.57 4.26 -3.77
N CYS A 83 2.80 5.39 -3.08
CA CYS A 83 2.21 5.66 -1.77
C CYS A 83 0.69 5.75 -1.84
N GLY A 84 0.14 6.39 -2.87
CA GLY A 84 -1.30 6.54 -3.09
C GLY A 84 -1.97 5.19 -3.29
N VAL A 85 -1.41 4.33 -4.15
CA VAL A 85 -1.90 2.97 -4.35
C VAL A 85 -1.81 2.17 -3.05
N ALA A 86 -0.69 2.25 -2.33
CA ALA A 86 -0.49 1.53 -1.07
C ALA A 86 -1.51 1.92 0.00
N ILE A 87 -1.61 3.22 0.32
CA ILE A 87 -2.53 3.74 1.35
C ILE A 87 -3.98 3.45 0.98
N TRP A 88 -4.36 3.69 -0.28
CA TRP A 88 -5.71 3.38 -0.75
C TRP A 88 -6.03 1.88 -0.55
N ASN A 89 -5.16 0.98 -1.02
CA ASN A 89 -5.34 -0.47 -0.86
C ASN A 89 -5.43 -0.88 0.63
N TYR A 90 -4.64 -0.26 1.51
CA TYR A 90 -4.64 -0.59 2.93
C TYR A 90 -5.98 -0.27 3.63
N LEU A 91 -6.65 0.80 3.19
CA LEU A 91 -7.91 1.27 3.75
C LEU A 91 -9.13 0.65 3.05
N THR A 92 -8.98 0.17 1.82
CA THR A 92 -10.09 -0.37 1.01
C THR A 92 -10.02 -1.87 0.76
N ILE A 93 -9.07 -2.59 1.39
CA ILE A 93 -8.87 -4.02 1.14
C ILE A 93 -10.15 -4.88 1.24
N PRO A 94 -11.08 -4.67 2.20
CA PRO A 94 -12.27 -5.50 2.27
C PRO A 94 -13.19 -5.30 1.06
N PHE A 95 -13.28 -4.07 0.54
CA PHE A 95 -14.06 -3.76 -0.65
C PHE A 95 -13.43 -4.32 -1.91
N LEU A 96 -12.09 -4.25 -2.01
CA LEU A 96 -11.33 -4.86 -3.09
C LEU A 96 -11.55 -6.37 -3.16
N LEU A 97 -11.46 -7.07 -2.02
CA LEU A 97 -11.68 -8.51 -1.96
C LEU A 97 -13.14 -8.89 -2.25
N ALA A 98 -14.11 -8.01 -1.95
CA ALA A 98 -15.52 -8.23 -2.27
C ALA A 98 -15.92 -7.86 -3.70
N HIS A 99 -14.99 -7.31 -4.50
CA HIS A 99 -15.28 -6.87 -5.86
C HIS A 99 -15.60 -8.08 -6.77
N PRO A 100 -16.65 -8.03 -7.60
CA PRO A 100 -17.12 -9.19 -8.38
C PRO A 100 -16.09 -9.74 -9.37
N ASP A 101 -15.20 -8.88 -9.87
CA ASP A 101 -14.16 -9.27 -10.84
C ASP A 101 -12.87 -9.78 -10.17
N VAL A 102 -12.79 -9.77 -8.83
CA VAL A 102 -11.63 -10.31 -8.11
C VAL A 102 -11.83 -11.79 -7.86
N VAL A 103 -10.89 -12.60 -8.37
CA VAL A 103 -10.94 -14.06 -8.19
C VAL A 103 -10.25 -14.41 -6.88
N LEU A 104 -10.98 -15.08 -6.01
CA LEU A 104 -10.51 -15.50 -4.69
C LEU A 104 -10.37 -17.01 -4.60
N GLU A 105 -9.30 -17.46 -3.93
CA GLU A 105 -9.08 -18.86 -3.58
C GLU A 105 -8.54 -18.97 -2.15
N GLU A 106 -9.20 -19.78 -1.32
CA GLU A 106 -8.68 -20.14 0.00
C GLU A 106 -7.56 -21.18 -0.14
N LEU A 107 -6.41 -20.88 0.46
CA LEU A 107 -5.25 -21.77 0.48
C LEU A 107 -5.17 -22.50 1.83
N SER A 108 -4.33 -23.54 1.90
CA SER A 108 -4.03 -24.21 3.17
C SER A 108 -3.60 -23.20 4.24
N PRO A 109 -4.02 -23.36 5.52
CA PRO A 109 -3.65 -22.43 6.58
C PRO A 109 -2.14 -22.28 6.75
N TRP A 110 -1.73 -21.14 7.29
CA TRP A 110 -0.34 -20.83 7.63
C TRP A 110 -0.13 -20.90 9.15
N SER A 111 0.99 -21.46 9.59
CA SER A 111 1.39 -21.45 10.99
C SER A 111 2.36 -20.28 11.21
N GLU A 112 1.94 -19.29 12.00
CA GLU A 112 2.79 -18.17 12.41
C GLU A 112 3.05 -18.29 13.91
N GLY A 113 4.21 -18.86 14.28
CA GLY A 113 4.50 -19.17 15.68
C GLY A 113 3.43 -20.12 16.26
N THR A 114 2.68 -19.63 17.26
CA THR A 114 1.57 -20.36 17.91
C THR A 114 0.20 -20.06 17.29
N GLU A 115 0.13 -19.13 16.33
CA GLU A 115 -1.12 -18.76 15.66
C GLU A 115 -1.30 -19.57 14.37
N THR A 116 -2.55 -19.79 13.98
CA THR A 116 -2.92 -20.34 12.68
C THR A 116 -3.72 -19.30 11.92
N TRP A 117 -3.25 -18.94 10.73
CA TRP A 117 -3.87 -17.93 9.87
C TRP A 117 -4.50 -18.56 8.63
N ARG A 118 -5.70 -18.07 8.27
CA ARG A 118 -6.36 -18.40 7.01
C ARG A 118 -5.70 -17.62 5.88
N ARG A 119 -5.48 -18.28 4.74
CA ARG A 119 -4.86 -17.66 3.58
C ARG A 119 -5.85 -17.51 2.45
N LEU A 120 -5.93 -16.31 1.89
CA LEU A 120 -6.77 -15.99 0.76
C LEU A 120 -5.91 -15.44 -0.37
N ARG A 121 -5.79 -16.18 -1.47
CA ARG A 121 -5.18 -15.69 -2.69
C ARG A 121 -6.20 -14.86 -3.46
N ALA A 122 -5.81 -13.65 -3.86
CA ALA A 122 -6.60 -12.77 -4.69
C ALA A 122 -5.87 -12.51 -6.01
N GLN A 123 -6.61 -12.62 -7.11
CA GLN A 123 -6.18 -12.22 -8.44
C GLN A 123 -7.01 -11.00 -8.86
N PHE A 124 -6.32 -9.87 -9.06
CA PHE A 124 -6.95 -8.59 -9.38
C PHE A 124 -7.03 -8.39 -10.91
N PRO A 125 -8.15 -7.91 -11.43
CA PRO A 125 -8.28 -7.56 -12.84
C PRO A 125 -7.44 -6.32 -13.17
N ALA A 126 -6.98 -6.22 -14.43
CA ALA A 126 -6.05 -5.16 -14.86
C ALA A 126 -6.58 -3.72 -14.73
N HIS A 127 -7.90 -3.53 -14.61
CA HIS A 127 -8.50 -2.20 -14.43
C HIS A 127 -8.46 -1.71 -12.97
N LEU A 128 -8.13 -2.58 -12.01
CA LEU A 128 -7.92 -2.20 -10.62
C LEU A 128 -6.43 -1.98 -10.37
N ILE A 129 -6.07 -0.76 -9.99
CA ILE A 129 -4.67 -0.41 -9.69
C ILE A 129 -4.33 -0.92 -8.28
N THR A 130 -3.49 -1.94 -8.20
CA THR A 130 -3.09 -2.57 -6.93
C THR A 130 -1.57 -2.73 -6.88
N LEU A 131 -0.98 -3.03 -5.72
CA LEU A 131 0.48 -3.19 -5.61
C LEU A 131 1.01 -4.34 -6.49
N ALA A 132 0.22 -5.39 -6.68
CA ALA A 132 0.53 -6.51 -7.56
C ALA A 132 -0.75 -7.21 -8.04
N PRO A 133 -0.75 -7.82 -9.25
CA PRO A 133 -1.91 -8.51 -9.80
C PRO A 133 -2.31 -9.77 -9.02
N GLU A 134 -1.36 -10.41 -8.33
CA GLU A 134 -1.63 -11.50 -7.40
C GLU A 134 -1.10 -11.13 -6.01
N GLN A 135 -1.94 -11.30 -4.99
CA GLN A 135 -1.58 -11.08 -3.60
C GLN A 135 -2.17 -12.19 -2.72
N ILE A 136 -1.49 -12.56 -1.64
CA ILE A 136 -1.97 -13.54 -0.66
C ILE A 136 -2.19 -12.84 0.68
N PHE A 137 -3.43 -12.81 1.14
CA PHE A 137 -3.85 -12.22 2.40
C PHE A 137 -3.91 -13.28 3.49
N TYR A 138 -3.48 -12.91 4.69
CA TYR A 138 -3.46 -13.77 5.86
C TYR A 138 -4.35 -13.15 6.94
N PHE A 139 -5.30 -13.92 7.45
CA PHE A 139 -6.24 -13.49 8.47
C PHE A 139 -6.12 -14.36 9.71
N ASP A 140 -6.13 -13.74 10.89
CA ASP A 140 -6.19 -14.48 12.15
C ASP A 140 -7.60 -15.03 12.44
N GLN A 141 -7.75 -15.68 13.60
CA GLN A 141 -9.04 -16.24 14.03
C GLN A 141 -10.12 -15.19 14.28
N SER A 142 -9.75 -13.92 14.44
CA SER A 142 -10.67 -12.78 14.58
C SER A 142 -10.98 -12.11 13.24
N ALA A 143 -10.56 -12.73 12.12
CA ALA A 143 -10.66 -12.21 10.77
C ALA A 143 -9.93 -10.87 10.55
N LEU A 144 -8.93 -10.54 11.37
CA LEU A 144 -8.08 -9.37 11.15
C LEU A 144 -6.97 -9.71 10.15
N GLN A 145 -6.77 -8.85 9.16
CA GLN A 145 -5.66 -8.99 8.20
C GLN A 145 -4.32 -8.79 8.94
N ARG A 146 -3.49 -9.84 8.97
CA ARG A 146 -2.20 -9.87 9.66
C ARG A 146 -1.02 -9.71 8.73
N ARG A 147 -1.16 -10.19 7.50
CA ARG A 147 -0.08 -10.17 6.51
C ARG A 147 -0.64 -10.16 5.08
N THR A 148 0.09 -9.53 4.16
CA THR A 148 -0.16 -9.64 2.73
C THR A 148 1.16 -9.92 2.01
N ASP A 149 1.21 -10.98 1.22
CA ASP A 149 2.36 -11.34 0.40
C ASP A 149 2.13 -10.98 -1.05
N HIS A 150 3.12 -10.39 -1.71
CA HIS A 150 3.04 -10.06 -3.12
C HIS A 150 4.41 -9.81 -3.76
N ASP A 151 4.40 -9.63 -5.08
CA ASP A 151 5.56 -9.14 -5.83
C ASP A 151 5.67 -7.62 -5.75
N LEU A 152 6.82 -7.13 -5.31
CA LEU A 152 7.15 -5.71 -5.32
C LEU A 152 8.45 -5.52 -6.10
N PHE A 153 8.31 -5.11 -7.36
CA PHE A 153 9.42 -4.84 -8.28
C PHE A 153 10.37 -6.04 -8.46
N GLY A 154 9.81 -7.24 -8.65
CA GLY A 154 10.58 -8.49 -8.81
C GLY A 154 11.08 -9.10 -7.50
N MET A 155 10.81 -8.47 -6.36
CA MET A 155 11.09 -9.03 -5.03
C MET A 155 9.80 -9.52 -4.39
N LYS A 156 9.81 -10.71 -3.82
CA LYS A 156 8.71 -11.14 -2.95
C LYS A 156 8.80 -10.42 -1.62
N VAL A 157 7.68 -9.84 -1.18
CA VAL A 157 7.58 -9.10 0.07
C VAL A 157 6.40 -9.57 0.89
N ALA A 158 6.50 -9.38 2.20
CA ALA A 158 5.44 -9.57 3.17
C ALA A 158 5.14 -8.25 3.87
N HIS A 159 3.87 -7.83 3.85
CA HIS A 159 3.35 -6.66 4.53
C HIS A 159 2.64 -7.10 5.80
N TYR A 160 3.34 -7.13 6.93
CA TYR A 160 2.72 -7.40 8.21
C TYR A 160 1.87 -6.21 8.68
N SER A 161 0.84 -6.49 9.47
CA SER A 161 -0.15 -5.52 9.91
C SER A 161 -0.52 -5.76 11.38
N TRP A 162 -0.42 -4.72 12.20
CA TRP A 162 -0.67 -4.76 13.64
C TRP A 162 -1.38 -3.49 14.10
N ALA A 163 -1.61 -3.42 15.43
CA ALA A 163 -2.24 -2.29 16.11
C ALA A 163 -3.55 -1.89 15.44
N HIS A 164 -4.40 -2.88 15.16
CA HIS A 164 -5.72 -2.63 14.61
C HIS A 164 -6.53 -1.75 15.56
N ASP A 165 -7.12 -0.68 15.03
CA ASP A 165 -7.99 0.22 15.77
C ASP A 165 -9.30 0.44 15.01
N ASN A 166 -10.33 0.89 15.73
CA ASN A 166 -11.67 1.10 15.20
C ASN A 166 -11.94 2.58 14.93
N PHE A 167 -12.22 2.92 13.68
CA PHE A 167 -12.59 4.26 13.26
C PHE A 167 -13.99 4.21 12.65
N ALA A 168 -14.97 4.78 13.36
CA ALA A 168 -16.37 4.80 12.95
C ALA A 168 -16.95 3.41 12.58
N GLY A 169 -16.52 2.35 13.28
CA GLY A 169 -16.96 0.97 13.02
C GLY A 169 -16.08 0.20 12.03
N ILE A 170 -15.12 0.84 11.38
CA ILE A 170 -14.18 0.22 10.45
C ILE A 170 -12.88 -0.09 11.18
N VAL A 171 -12.49 -1.37 11.21
CA VAL A 171 -11.24 -1.79 11.84
C VAL A 171 -10.11 -1.75 10.81
N VAL A 172 -9.08 -0.95 11.06
CA VAL A 172 -7.91 -0.82 10.18
C VAL A 172 -6.62 -1.06 10.97
N PRO A 173 -5.60 -1.71 10.37
CA PRO A 173 -4.28 -1.76 10.98
C PRO A 173 -3.63 -0.38 10.94
N THR A 174 -3.17 0.11 12.10
CA THR A 174 -2.46 1.39 12.18
C THR A 174 -0.95 1.25 12.01
N LEU A 175 -0.40 0.03 12.11
CA LEU A 175 1.02 -0.23 11.86
C LEU A 175 1.18 -1.28 10.77
N ARG A 176 2.02 -0.97 9.78
CA ARG A 176 2.44 -1.93 8.76
C ARG A 176 3.96 -1.93 8.61
N ARG A 177 4.50 -3.13 8.36
CA ARG A 177 5.93 -3.33 8.08
C ARG A 177 6.11 -4.22 6.88
N VAL A 178 6.98 -3.80 5.98
CA VAL A 178 7.33 -4.52 4.76
C VAL A 178 8.71 -5.13 4.88
N GLN A 179 8.79 -6.43 4.66
CA GLN A 179 10.02 -7.23 4.73
C GLN A 179 10.15 -8.14 3.51
N THR A 180 11.38 -8.52 3.20
CA THR A 180 11.64 -9.49 2.13
C THR A 180 11.12 -10.87 2.52
N LEU A 181 10.38 -11.48 1.60
CA LEU A 181 9.80 -12.81 1.73
C LEU A 181 10.74 -13.85 1.10
N GLN A 182 11.03 -14.91 1.84
CA GLN A 182 11.80 -16.05 1.38
C GLN A 182 10.89 -17.07 0.67
N ALA A 183 11.50 -17.96 -0.12
CA ALA A 183 10.79 -18.98 -0.88
C ALA A 183 10.01 -19.98 0.01
N ASP A 184 10.41 -20.15 1.27
CA ASP A 184 9.73 -21.00 2.25
C ASP A 184 8.56 -20.30 2.99
N GLY A 185 8.27 -19.05 2.65
CA GLY A 185 7.21 -18.25 3.26
C GLY A 185 7.62 -17.46 4.51
N THR A 186 8.84 -17.65 5.01
CA THR A 186 9.38 -16.88 6.15
C THR A 186 9.95 -15.53 5.70
N VAL A 187 10.15 -14.59 6.63
CA VAL A 187 10.66 -13.25 6.32
C VAL A 187 12.09 -13.03 6.76
N ILE A 188 12.82 -12.25 5.97
CA ILE A 188 14.12 -11.69 6.37
C ILE A 188 13.84 -10.44 7.20
N ALA A 189 14.09 -10.51 8.51
CA ALA A 189 13.70 -9.47 9.45
C ALA A 189 14.36 -8.10 9.18
N ARG A 190 15.57 -8.09 8.61
CA ARG A 190 16.32 -6.88 8.29
C ARG A 190 17.06 -7.01 6.93
N PRO A 191 17.16 -5.91 6.16
CA PRO A 191 16.62 -4.58 6.46
C PRO A 191 15.09 -4.54 6.33
N VAL A 192 14.44 -3.67 7.12
CA VAL A 192 13.04 -3.32 6.88
C VAL A 192 12.96 -2.49 5.62
N LEU A 193 12.07 -2.86 4.71
CA LEU A 193 11.88 -2.19 3.43
C LEU A 193 11.07 -0.91 3.64
N MET A 194 9.94 -1.00 4.33
CA MET A 194 9.06 0.13 4.60
C MET A 194 8.32 -0.08 5.91
N ASP A 195 8.12 1.00 6.66
CA ASP A 195 7.20 1.07 7.79
C ASP A 195 6.15 2.13 7.46
N VAL A 196 4.89 1.86 7.81
CA VAL A 196 3.77 2.80 7.65
C VAL A 196 3.02 2.85 8.97
N GLU A 197 2.78 4.06 9.45
CA GLU A 197 2.05 4.33 10.68
C GLU A 197 0.87 5.27 10.35
N ILE A 198 -0.32 4.92 10.82
CA ILE A 198 -1.53 5.73 10.73
C ILE A 198 -1.88 6.16 12.15
N PHE A 199 -1.72 7.45 12.44
CA PHE A 199 -1.96 7.99 13.78
C PHE A 199 -3.44 8.22 14.07
N ASP A 200 -4.22 8.55 13.05
CA ASP A 200 -5.65 8.83 13.13
C ASP A 200 -6.31 8.58 11.77
N ALA A 201 -7.60 8.29 11.77
CA ALA A 201 -8.39 8.09 10.56
C ALA A 201 -9.85 8.48 10.79
N VAL A 202 -10.47 9.08 9.76
CA VAL A 202 -11.89 9.43 9.76
C VAL A 202 -12.52 8.84 8.51
N PHE A 203 -13.70 8.23 8.67
CA PHE A 203 -14.52 7.71 7.58
C PHE A 203 -15.88 8.41 7.61
N GLU A 204 -16.27 9.00 6.47
CA GLU A 204 -17.53 9.73 6.27
C GLU A 204 -18.45 9.02 5.26
#